data_AF-A0A8H7AAL1-F1
#
_entry.id   AF-A0A8H7AAL1-F1
#
_cell.length_a   1.000
_cell.length_b   1.000
_cell.length_c   1.000
_cell.angle_alpha   90.00
_cell.angle_beta   90.00
_cell.angle_gamma   90.00
#
_symmetry.space_group_name_H-M   'P 1'
#
loop_
_entity.id
_entity.type
_entity.pdbx_description
1 polymer ?
#
loop_
_entity_poly.entity_id
_entity_poly.type
_entity_poly.pdbx_seq_one_letter_code
_entity_poly.pdbx_strand_id
1 'polypeptide(L)'
;MKSIVTLLLSLYSLGLAAPAPASSAGSLELKDIFDRAVGDKCKAPEGSGDCRKTGNCKGISYPTNLCPKDPNDVQCCVEIKCKAPHGDSYCRSVKNSGCSGGSFKTGFCPGSTDIQCCVINISPPPSPKPSPTPAPDPNAWPNCQKTLSCTFAQIASSSMAARLNYVQYMQSNFFGRLNAGNQYRAIEGVITFFNRNNLGPPESWVSYVDAGIVEGIQRGGAIALGMSSNTGGNPGAEIWATFLRGMRDGKLGSRGDHDEAWSKGEQASTDYGVQRADEKFQRSARERNWFWTTQLFRVMMRHRTTSLILLPDNFVNWLTDVTNTKPGDCMSETGWFFAGQLDGVPNLSDLKEASQIIQKLVICFSKNS
;
A
#
# COMPACT_ATOMS: atom_id res chain seq x y z
N MET A 1 16.01 3.29 -26.76
CA MET A 1 14.97 4.33 -26.94
C MET A 1 14.34 4.35 -28.33
N LYS A 2 15.06 4.07 -29.43
CA LYS A 2 14.44 3.90 -30.76
C LYS A 2 13.40 2.75 -30.82
N SER A 3 13.49 1.73 -29.96
CA SER A 3 12.57 0.57 -29.98
C SER A 3 11.18 0.79 -29.38
N ILE A 4 10.94 1.82 -28.56
CA ILE A 4 9.57 2.10 -28.06
C ILE A 4 8.74 2.84 -29.11
N VAL A 5 9.39 3.67 -29.93
CA VAL A 5 8.75 4.38 -31.05
C VAL A 5 8.46 3.43 -32.22
N THR A 6 9.31 2.43 -32.46
CA THR A 6 9.08 1.42 -33.51
C THR A 6 7.95 0.43 -33.16
N LEU A 7 7.69 0.17 -31.87
CA LEU A 7 6.60 -0.71 -31.44
C LEU A 7 5.19 -0.09 -31.64
N LEU A 8 5.11 1.23 -31.79
CA LEU A 8 3.84 1.98 -31.82
C LEU A 8 3.39 2.37 -33.24
N LEU A 9 4.29 2.36 -34.24
CA LEU A 9 3.94 2.57 -35.66
C LEU A 9 3.32 1.32 -36.31
N SER A 10 3.55 0.12 -35.78
CA SER A 10 2.91 -1.12 -36.27
C SER A 10 1.44 -1.26 -35.87
N LEU A 11 0.94 -0.44 -34.93
CA LEU A 11 -0.46 -0.45 -34.51
C LEU A 11 -1.38 0.42 -35.40
N TYR A 12 -0.85 1.11 -36.41
CA TYR A 12 -1.62 1.96 -37.32
C TYR A 12 -1.86 1.35 -38.72
N SER A 13 -1.37 0.14 -39.02
CA SER A 13 -1.44 -0.44 -40.38
C SER A 13 -2.45 -1.57 -40.59
N LEU A 14 -3.28 -1.92 -39.61
CA LEU A 14 -4.33 -2.94 -39.78
C LEU A 14 -5.65 -2.48 -39.14
N GLY A 15 -6.62 -2.09 -39.97
CA GLY A 15 -7.98 -1.87 -39.49
C GLY A 15 -8.93 -1.05 -40.37
N LEU A 16 -8.83 -1.14 -41.70
CA LEU A 16 -9.98 -0.85 -42.57
C LEU A 16 -11.02 -1.97 -42.39
N ALA A 17 -12.29 -1.56 -42.39
CA ALA A 17 -13.47 -2.35 -42.08
C ALA A 17 -13.69 -3.61 -42.93
N ALA A 18 -14.21 -4.68 -42.31
CA ALA A 18 -15.10 -5.67 -42.92
C ALA A 18 -15.88 -6.45 -41.81
N PRO A 19 -17.10 -6.94 -42.08
CA PRO A 19 -18.05 -7.37 -41.06
C PRO A 19 -17.82 -8.79 -40.53
N ALA A 20 -18.37 -9.03 -39.34
CA ALA A 20 -18.29 -10.26 -38.57
C ALA A 20 -18.93 -11.49 -39.25
N PRO A 21 -18.41 -12.70 -38.96
CA PRO A 21 -19.23 -13.88 -38.80
C PRO A 21 -19.48 -14.17 -37.32
N ALA A 22 -20.73 -14.44 -36.99
CA ALA A 22 -21.13 -15.00 -35.71
C ALA A 22 -20.54 -16.40 -35.55
N SER A 23 -19.91 -16.66 -34.41
CA SER A 23 -19.56 -18.01 -33.96
C SER A 23 -19.55 -18.01 -32.43
N SER A 24 -20.56 -18.68 -31.89
CA SER A 24 -20.71 -19.00 -30.47
C SER A 24 -19.58 -19.90 -29.99
N ALA A 25 -18.80 -19.43 -29.03
CA ALA A 25 -17.96 -20.27 -28.19
C ALA A 25 -17.96 -19.71 -26.77
N GLY A 26 -18.45 -20.56 -25.85
CA GLY A 26 -18.46 -20.48 -24.39
C GLY A 26 -18.02 -19.18 -23.73
N SER A 27 -18.98 -18.49 -23.12
CA SER A 27 -18.74 -17.60 -21.99
C SER A 27 -18.09 -18.40 -20.86
N LEU A 28 -16.77 -18.33 -20.73
CA LEU A 28 -16.12 -18.55 -19.44
C LEU A 28 -16.52 -17.36 -18.56
N GLU A 29 -17.50 -17.58 -17.69
CA GLU A 29 -17.91 -16.61 -16.69
C GLU A 29 -16.72 -16.27 -15.78
N LEU A 30 -16.08 -15.14 -16.06
CA LEU A 30 -15.11 -14.47 -15.19
C LEU A 30 -15.75 -13.88 -13.91
N LYS A 31 -17.06 -14.05 -13.72
CA LYS A 31 -17.80 -13.62 -12.51
C LYS A 31 -17.53 -14.51 -11.29
N ASP A 32 -17.20 -15.79 -11.48
CA ASP A 32 -16.97 -16.73 -10.36
C ASP A 32 -15.56 -16.69 -9.74
N ILE A 33 -14.68 -15.80 -10.22
CA ILE A 33 -13.31 -15.65 -9.72
C ILE A 33 -13.18 -14.55 -8.64
N PHE A 34 -14.12 -13.60 -8.56
CA PHE A 34 -13.99 -12.43 -7.67
C PHE A 34 -15.09 -12.25 -6.63
N ASP A 35 -16.03 -13.19 -6.51
CA ASP A 35 -17.02 -13.16 -5.44
C ASP A 35 -16.47 -13.94 -4.24
N ARG A 36 -15.59 -13.28 -3.47
CA ARG A 36 -15.65 -13.16 -2.00
C ARG A 36 -14.44 -12.36 -1.46
N ALA A 37 -14.70 -11.31 -0.66
CA ALA A 37 -13.75 -10.41 -0.02
C ALA A 37 -13.67 -10.67 1.51
N VAL A 38 -12.63 -10.13 2.16
CA VAL A 38 -12.56 -10.03 3.63
C VAL A 38 -13.88 -9.47 4.16
N GLY A 39 -14.57 -10.23 5.02
CA GLY A 39 -15.92 -9.96 5.52
C GLY A 39 -16.97 -10.99 5.09
N ASP A 40 -16.63 -11.94 4.21
CA ASP A 40 -17.60 -12.94 3.76
C ASP A 40 -17.94 -14.03 4.76
N LYS A 41 -19.15 -14.57 4.62
CA LYS A 41 -19.65 -15.64 5.49
C LYS A 41 -18.92 -16.96 5.21
N CYS A 42 -18.42 -17.57 6.27
CA CYS A 42 -17.82 -18.90 6.28
C CYS A 42 -18.59 -19.82 7.24
N LYS A 43 -18.40 -21.14 7.10
CA LYS A 43 -19.04 -22.16 7.95
C LYS A 43 -17.98 -23.09 8.53
N ALA A 44 -17.91 -23.17 9.84
CA ALA A 44 -17.02 -24.06 10.59
C ALA A 44 -17.85 -25.07 11.41
N PRO A 45 -17.22 -26.09 12.03
CA PRO A 45 -17.95 -27.12 12.78
C PRO A 45 -18.79 -26.55 13.94
N GLU A 46 -18.32 -25.46 14.56
CA GLU A 46 -18.94 -24.81 15.71
C GLU A 46 -19.99 -23.75 15.31
N GLY A 47 -20.10 -23.42 14.03
CA GLY A 47 -21.12 -22.49 13.53
C GLY A 47 -20.69 -21.64 12.33
N SER A 48 -21.51 -20.65 12.01
CA SER A 48 -21.22 -19.67 10.96
C SER A 48 -20.33 -18.55 11.50
N GLY A 49 -19.40 -18.09 10.67
CA GLY A 49 -18.47 -17.01 10.98
C GLY A 49 -18.25 -16.07 9.80
N ASP A 50 -17.23 -15.23 9.92
CA ASP A 50 -16.78 -14.36 8.82
C ASP A 50 -15.29 -14.56 8.53
N CYS A 51 -14.90 -14.49 7.27
CA CYS A 51 -13.51 -14.49 6.82
C CYS A 51 -12.85 -13.16 7.19
N ARG A 52 -11.87 -13.20 8.09
CA ARG A 52 -11.14 -12.02 8.54
C ARG A 52 -9.71 -12.37 8.96
N LYS A 53 -8.85 -11.37 9.09
CA LYS A 53 -7.48 -11.57 9.57
C LYS A 53 -7.47 -12.23 10.94
N THR A 54 -6.62 -13.25 11.16
CA THR A 54 -6.53 -14.02 12.40
C THR A 54 -6.33 -13.14 13.63
N GLY A 55 -5.52 -12.08 13.53
CA GLY A 55 -5.29 -11.12 14.61
C GLY A 55 -6.53 -10.32 15.04
N ASN A 56 -7.55 -10.23 14.18
CA ASN A 56 -8.80 -9.51 14.44
C ASN A 56 -9.93 -10.46 14.89
N CYS A 57 -9.66 -11.76 15.01
CA CYS A 57 -10.64 -12.72 15.48
C CYS A 57 -10.69 -12.75 17.02
N LYS A 58 -11.85 -12.40 17.61
CA LYS A 58 -12.05 -12.50 19.06
C LYS A 58 -12.31 -13.94 19.51
N GLY A 59 -12.96 -14.73 18.66
CA GLY A 59 -13.35 -16.11 18.91
C GLY A 59 -12.41 -17.17 18.32
N ILE A 60 -12.99 -18.21 17.73
CA ILE A 60 -12.25 -19.35 17.19
C ILE A 60 -11.83 -19.05 15.76
N SER A 61 -10.53 -19.20 15.49
CA SER A 61 -9.96 -19.07 14.15
C SER A 61 -9.67 -20.45 13.56
N TYR A 62 -10.21 -20.74 12.38
CA TYR A 62 -9.97 -22.01 11.69
C TYR A 62 -8.92 -21.83 10.59
N PRO A 63 -7.74 -22.47 10.72
CA PRO A 63 -6.67 -22.37 9.73
C PRO A 63 -6.94 -23.19 8.46
N THR A 64 -8.06 -23.91 8.40
CA THR A 64 -8.48 -24.68 7.23
C THR A 64 -9.03 -23.76 6.13
N ASN A 65 -9.07 -24.26 4.87
CA ASN A 65 -9.56 -23.57 3.66
C ASN A 65 -11.07 -23.21 3.68
N LEU A 66 -11.63 -22.85 4.83
CA LEU A 66 -13.01 -22.40 5.02
C LEU A 66 -13.22 -20.97 4.54
N CYS A 67 -12.12 -20.26 4.26
CA CYS A 67 -12.04 -19.03 3.48
C CYS A 67 -11.22 -19.31 2.21
N PRO A 68 -11.78 -20.06 1.25
CA PRO A 68 -11.03 -20.50 0.08
C PRO A 68 -10.65 -19.29 -0.77
N LYS A 69 -9.39 -19.26 -1.24
CA LYS A 69 -8.80 -18.21 -2.11
C LYS A 69 -8.35 -16.93 -1.38
N ASP A 70 -8.44 -16.87 -0.06
CA ASP A 70 -7.86 -15.78 0.75
C ASP A 70 -6.40 -16.09 1.18
N PRO A 71 -5.59 -15.06 1.53
CA PRO A 71 -4.26 -15.26 2.12
C PRO A 71 -4.28 -16.10 3.40
N ASN A 72 -3.18 -16.77 3.73
CA ASN A 72 -3.09 -17.68 4.89
C ASN A 72 -3.41 -17.04 6.26
N ASP A 73 -3.30 -15.71 6.38
CA ASP A 73 -3.63 -14.95 7.59
C ASP A 73 -5.11 -14.54 7.67
N VAL A 74 -5.92 -14.86 6.66
CA VAL A 74 -7.38 -14.70 6.66
C VAL A 74 -8.01 -16.07 6.90
N GLN A 75 -8.73 -16.16 8.01
CA GLN A 75 -9.30 -17.41 8.48
C GLN A 75 -10.77 -17.22 8.80
N CYS A 76 -11.51 -18.33 8.82
CA CYS A 76 -12.89 -18.30 9.26
C CYS A 76 -12.92 -18.00 10.76
N CYS A 77 -13.49 -16.86 11.14
CA CYS A 77 -13.62 -16.45 12.53
C CYS A 77 -15.05 -16.68 13.03
N VAL A 78 -15.19 -17.55 14.03
CA VAL A 78 -16.48 -17.85 14.67
C VAL A 78 -16.46 -17.32 16.10
N GLU A 79 -17.26 -16.29 16.36
CA GLU A 79 -17.35 -15.65 17.67
C GLU A 79 -18.48 -16.28 18.51
N ILE A 80 -18.10 -17.13 19.47
CA ILE A 80 -19.01 -17.73 20.43
C ILE A 80 -18.67 -17.19 21.82
N LYS A 81 -19.66 -16.62 22.50
CA LYS A 81 -19.53 -16.21 23.90
C LYS A 81 -19.51 -17.42 24.82
N CYS A 82 -18.74 -17.36 25.90
CA CYS A 82 -18.73 -18.42 26.88
C CYS A 82 -20.06 -18.51 27.64
N LYS A 83 -20.36 -19.70 28.17
CA LYS A 83 -21.47 -19.90 29.11
C LYS A 83 -21.18 -19.20 30.44
N ALA A 84 -22.25 -18.90 31.19
CA ALA A 84 -22.14 -18.35 32.54
C ALA A 84 -21.24 -19.22 33.43
N PRO A 85 -20.40 -18.61 34.30
CA PRO A 85 -20.39 -17.20 34.68
C PRO A 85 -19.55 -16.27 33.78
N HIS A 86 -18.95 -16.77 32.69
CA HIS A 86 -17.96 -16.04 31.88
C HIS A 86 -18.55 -15.41 30.60
N GLY A 87 -19.81 -14.97 30.61
CA GLY A 87 -20.55 -14.52 29.42
C GLY A 87 -19.91 -13.39 28.60
N ASP A 88 -18.99 -12.64 29.19
CA ASP A 88 -18.24 -11.55 28.54
C ASP A 88 -16.96 -12.02 27.82
N SER A 89 -16.60 -13.29 27.97
CA SER A 89 -15.43 -13.92 27.33
C SER A 89 -15.82 -14.70 26.07
N TYR A 90 -14.83 -15.02 25.24
CA TYR A 90 -15.03 -15.74 23.98
C TYR A 90 -14.35 -17.12 23.98
N CYS A 91 -14.97 -18.06 23.28
CA CYS A 91 -14.41 -19.38 23.03
C CYS A 91 -13.25 -19.30 22.04
N ARG A 92 -12.16 -20.01 22.34
CA ARG A 92 -10.95 -20.06 21.52
C ARG A 92 -10.36 -21.47 21.46
N SER A 93 -9.63 -21.75 20.38
CA SER A 93 -8.85 -22.97 20.25
C SER A 93 -7.60 -22.92 21.15
N VAL A 94 -7.43 -23.95 21.97
CA VAL A 94 -6.25 -24.16 22.81
C VAL A 94 -5.00 -24.37 21.95
N LYS A 95 -5.12 -25.12 20.86
CA LYS A 95 -3.99 -25.44 19.97
C LYS A 95 -3.63 -24.34 18.97
N ASN A 96 -4.60 -23.64 18.40
CA ASN A 96 -4.37 -22.79 17.22
C ASN A 96 -4.30 -21.28 17.50
N SER A 97 -4.95 -20.77 18.55
CA SER A 97 -5.05 -19.32 18.78
C SER A 97 -4.69 -18.89 20.20
N GLY A 98 -4.56 -19.84 21.12
CA GLY A 98 -4.20 -19.57 22.52
C GLY A 98 -5.18 -18.62 23.23
N CYS A 99 -4.82 -18.23 24.45
CA CYS A 99 -5.58 -17.28 25.26
C CYS A 99 -4.66 -16.17 25.76
N SER A 100 -4.27 -15.27 24.87
CA SER A 100 -3.35 -14.16 25.19
C SER A 100 -3.92 -13.29 26.30
N GLY A 101 -3.22 -13.21 27.43
CA GLY A 101 -3.62 -12.41 28.59
C GLY A 101 -4.70 -13.04 29.48
N GLY A 102 -5.04 -14.32 29.26
CA GLY A 102 -6.07 -15.00 30.02
C GLY A 102 -5.73 -16.43 30.38
N SER A 103 -6.74 -17.18 30.79
CA SER A 103 -6.64 -18.61 31.07
C SER A 103 -7.83 -19.36 30.49
N PHE A 104 -7.59 -20.58 30.03
CA PHE A 104 -8.64 -21.43 29.52
C PHE A 104 -9.46 -22.05 30.66
N LYS A 105 -10.78 -22.06 30.48
CA LYS A 105 -11.75 -22.75 31.35
C LYS A 105 -12.53 -23.77 30.52
N THR A 106 -12.48 -25.03 30.95
CA THR A 106 -13.18 -26.16 30.31
C THR A 106 -14.68 -26.14 30.61
N GLY A 107 -15.50 -26.70 29.71
CA GLY A 107 -16.95 -26.87 29.92
C GLY A 107 -17.84 -25.65 29.62
N PHE A 108 -17.25 -24.48 29.32
CA PHE A 108 -17.99 -23.24 29.06
C PHE A 108 -18.17 -22.89 27.58
N CYS A 109 -17.69 -23.75 26.67
CA CYS A 109 -17.81 -23.57 25.22
C CYS A 109 -18.39 -24.84 24.58
N PRO A 110 -19.18 -24.73 23.50
CA PRO A 110 -19.62 -25.87 22.73
C PRO A 110 -18.47 -26.43 21.86
N GLY A 111 -18.57 -27.70 21.49
CA GLY A 111 -17.63 -28.34 20.56
C GLY A 111 -16.62 -29.26 21.26
N SER A 112 -15.46 -29.42 20.62
CA SER A 112 -14.41 -30.34 21.07
C SER A 112 -13.67 -29.82 22.32
N THR A 113 -12.86 -30.69 22.94
CA THR A 113 -11.99 -30.33 24.08
C THR A 113 -10.92 -29.28 23.74
N ASP A 114 -10.66 -29.05 22.45
CA ASP A 114 -9.77 -27.99 21.97
C ASP A 114 -10.40 -26.59 22.05
N ILE A 115 -11.74 -26.49 22.11
CA ILE A 115 -12.43 -25.21 22.19
C ILE A 115 -12.79 -24.92 23.65
N GLN A 116 -12.10 -23.96 24.25
CA GLN A 116 -12.28 -23.60 25.66
C GLN A 116 -12.51 -22.11 25.84
N CYS A 117 -13.14 -21.75 26.96
CA CYS A 117 -13.42 -20.35 27.25
C CYS A 117 -12.14 -19.63 27.63
N CYS A 118 -11.75 -18.62 26.86
CA CYS A 118 -10.60 -17.79 27.16
C CYS A 118 -11.03 -16.64 28.08
N VAL A 119 -10.83 -16.80 29.38
CA VAL A 119 -11.18 -15.79 30.39
C VAL A 119 -9.96 -14.90 30.63
N ILE A 120 -10.09 -13.63 30.25
CA ILE A 120 -9.07 -12.62 30.54
C ILE A 120 -9.27 -12.18 31.99
N ASN A 121 -8.29 -12.47 32.86
CA ASN A 121 -8.35 -12.04 34.26
C ASN A 121 -8.04 -10.54 34.33
N ILE A 122 -9.09 -9.72 34.36
CA ILE A 122 -8.96 -8.32 34.75
C ILE A 122 -8.78 -8.31 36.27
N SER A 123 -7.53 -8.30 36.76
CA SER A 123 -7.28 -8.11 38.19
C SER A 123 -7.68 -6.68 38.59
N PRO A 124 -8.31 -6.45 39.76
CA PRO A 124 -8.54 -5.09 40.25
C PRO A 124 -7.21 -4.38 40.52
N PRO A 125 -7.15 -3.03 40.40
CA PRO A 125 -5.89 -2.31 40.32
C PRO A 125 -5.16 -2.33 41.67
N PRO A 126 -3.85 -2.66 41.74
CA PRO A 126 -3.05 -2.33 42.90
C PRO A 126 -2.87 -0.80 43.00
N SER A 127 -2.90 -0.29 44.23
CA SER A 127 -2.61 1.11 44.59
C SER A 127 -1.28 1.60 44.00
N PRO A 128 -1.12 2.92 43.73
CA PRO A 128 -0.20 3.42 42.72
C PRO A 128 1.26 3.24 43.14
N LYS A 129 1.92 2.29 42.49
CA LYS A 129 3.37 2.28 42.33
C LYS A 129 3.74 3.42 41.36
N PRO A 130 4.88 4.12 41.54
CA PRO A 130 5.29 5.16 40.60
C PRO A 130 5.23 4.62 39.18
N SER A 131 4.46 5.29 38.34
CA SER A 131 4.16 4.83 36.98
C SER A 131 5.48 4.52 36.27
N PRO A 132 5.63 3.35 35.63
CA PRO A 132 6.59 3.22 34.55
C PRO A 132 6.27 4.35 33.56
N THR A 133 7.30 5.07 33.13
CA THR A 133 7.21 6.01 32.02
C THR A 133 6.36 5.37 30.91
N PRO A 134 5.35 6.07 30.35
CA PRO A 134 4.58 5.54 29.22
C PRO A 134 5.54 4.97 28.19
N ALA A 135 5.30 3.75 27.72
CA ALA A 135 6.03 3.23 26.58
C ALA A 135 5.95 4.29 25.48
N PRO A 136 7.08 4.72 24.88
CA PRO A 136 7.08 5.73 23.84
C PRO A 136 6.03 5.34 22.79
N ASP A 137 5.15 6.26 22.42
CA ASP A 137 4.20 6.02 21.33
C ASP A 137 5.01 5.52 20.12
N PRO A 138 4.73 4.32 19.60
CA PRO A 138 5.48 3.75 18.47
C PRO A 138 5.36 4.59 17.20
N ASN A 139 4.47 5.59 17.18
CA ASN A 139 4.29 6.55 16.10
C ASN A 139 4.84 7.96 16.43
N ALA A 140 5.36 8.18 17.64
CA ALA A 140 5.96 9.45 18.00
C ALA A 140 7.27 9.66 17.24
N TRP A 141 7.27 10.63 16.35
CA TRP A 141 8.48 11.05 15.66
C TRP A 141 9.38 11.87 16.58
N PRO A 142 10.72 11.81 16.38
CA PRO A 142 11.63 12.72 17.06
C PRO A 142 11.31 14.19 16.72
N ASN A 143 11.82 15.12 17.55
CA ASN A 143 11.64 16.56 17.34
C ASN A 143 12.06 17.06 15.94
N CYS A 144 12.89 16.30 15.21
CA CYS A 144 13.26 16.57 13.83
C CYS A 144 12.07 16.77 12.88
N GLN A 145 10.91 16.16 13.17
CA GLN A 145 9.69 16.32 12.39
C GLN A 145 9.19 17.78 12.38
N LYS A 146 9.34 18.50 13.50
CA LYS A 146 8.91 19.91 13.63
C LYS A 146 9.75 20.87 12.81
N THR A 147 10.97 20.45 12.44
CA THR A 147 11.93 21.24 11.68
C THR A 147 12.21 20.65 10.30
N LEU A 148 11.45 19.63 9.89
CA LEU A 148 11.64 18.89 8.62
C LEU A 148 13.10 18.44 8.42
N SER A 149 13.74 17.96 9.49
CA SER A 149 15.18 17.71 9.53
C SER A 149 15.55 16.29 9.93
N CYS A 150 14.62 15.35 9.89
CA CYS A 150 14.90 13.95 10.20
C CYS A 150 15.93 13.39 9.22
N THR A 151 16.86 12.59 9.74
CA THR A 151 17.86 11.93 8.90
C THR A 151 17.25 10.74 8.19
N PHE A 152 17.84 10.33 7.06
CA PHE A 152 17.50 9.07 6.40
C PHE A 152 17.40 7.90 7.39
N ALA A 153 18.37 7.76 8.30
CA ALA A 153 18.40 6.67 9.28
C ALA A 153 17.19 6.69 10.23
N GLN A 154 16.79 7.88 10.70
CA GLN A 154 15.59 8.02 11.53
C GLN A 154 14.33 7.57 10.78
N ILE A 155 14.20 7.98 9.51
CA ILE A 155 13.07 7.58 8.67
C ILE A 155 13.12 6.08 8.35
N ALA A 156 14.29 5.54 7.98
CA ALA A 156 14.49 4.12 7.66
C ALA A 156 14.16 3.18 8.84
N SER A 157 14.42 3.64 10.06
CA SER A 157 14.12 2.90 11.29
C SER A 157 12.64 2.93 11.72
N SER A 158 11.83 3.85 11.15
CA SER A 158 10.41 3.95 11.50
C SER A 158 9.56 2.91 10.76
N SER A 159 8.41 2.56 11.35
CA SER A 159 7.41 1.71 10.68
C SER A 159 6.73 2.44 9.50
N MET A 160 6.10 1.69 8.59
CA MET A 160 5.28 2.27 7.51
C MET A 160 4.12 3.11 8.05
N ALA A 161 3.47 2.66 9.13
CA ALA A 161 2.41 3.45 9.79
C ALA A 161 2.95 4.80 10.31
N ALA A 162 4.13 4.80 10.94
CA ALA A 162 4.75 6.04 11.38
C ALA A 162 5.10 6.97 10.21
N ARG A 163 5.58 6.43 9.08
CA ARG A 163 5.86 7.24 7.87
C ARG A 163 4.61 7.82 7.23
N LEU A 164 3.53 7.05 7.16
CA LEU A 164 2.24 7.55 6.70
C LEU A 164 1.81 8.77 7.53
N ASN A 165 1.88 8.65 8.86
CA ASN A 165 1.60 9.75 9.78
C ASN A 165 2.53 10.94 9.55
N TYR A 166 3.81 10.70 9.21
CA TYR A 166 4.74 11.79 8.92
C TYR A 166 4.40 12.53 7.63
N VAL A 167 4.12 11.82 6.54
CA VAL A 167 3.71 12.42 5.27
C VAL A 167 2.45 13.26 5.45
N GLN A 168 1.47 12.78 6.22
CA GLN A 168 0.26 13.51 6.56
C GLN A 168 0.54 14.74 7.45
N TYR A 169 1.46 14.62 8.40
CA TYR A 169 1.90 15.72 9.24
C TYR A 169 2.57 16.83 8.43
N MET A 170 3.48 16.49 7.51
CA MET A 170 4.13 17.47 6.63
C MET A 170 3.10 18.23 5.78
N GLN A 171 2.16 17.50 5.19
CA GLN A 171 1.07 18.08 4.40
C GLN A 171 0.20 19.06 5.19
N SER A 172 -0.24 18.66 6.39
CA SER A 172 -1.14 19.45 7.24
C SER A 172 -0.46 20.66 7.91
N ASN A 173 0.82 20.55 8.26
CA ASN A 173 1.51 21.59 9.05
C ASN A 173 2.42 22.51 8.22
N PHE A 174 2.96 22.03 7.09
CA PHE A 174 4.00 22.75 6.35
C PHE A 174 3.59 23.10 4.92
N PHE A 175 2.89 22.21 4.23
CA PHE A 175 2.70 22.34 2.78
C PHE A 175 1.46 23.14 2.37
N GLY A 176 0.57 23.49 3.30
CA GLY A 176 -0.56 24.38 3.03
C GLY A 176 -0.13 25.74 2.46
N ARG A 177 0.88 26.38 3.06
CA ARG A 177 1.47 27.65 2.58
C ARG A 177 2.25 27.56 1.26
N LEU A 178 2.43 26.35 0.74
CA LEU A 178 3.05 26.07 -0.56
C LEU A 178 2.01 25.69 -1.62
N ASN A 179 0.71 25.79 -1.31
CA ASN A 179 -0.38 25.27 -2.13
C ASN A 179 -0.23 23.77 -2.47
N ALA A 180 0.42 23.01 -1.58
CA ALA A 180 0.79 21.61 -1.82
C ALA A 180 0.30 20.64 -0.71
N GLY A 181 -0.65 21.07 0.13
CA GLY A 181 -1.13 20.31 1.29
C GLY A 181 -1.84 18.98 0.98
N ASN A 182 -2.12 18.69 -0.28
CA ASN A 182 -2.73 17.44 -0.74
C ASN A 182 -1.94 16.74 -1.84
N GLN A 183 -0.73 17.19 -2.18
CA GLN A 183 0.00 16.72 -3.38
C GLN A 183 0.74 15.39 -3.20
N TYR A 184 0.58 14.72 -2.06
CA TYR A 184 1.31 13.49 -1.74
C TYR A 184 0.40 12.31 -1.39
N ARG A 185 -0.88 12.40 -1.74
CA ARG A 185 -1.89 11.36 -1.44
C ARG A 185 -1.62 10.07 -2.22
N ALA A 186 -1.07 10.13 -3.43
CA ALA A 186 -0.62 8.92 -4.13
C ALA A 186 0.44 8.15 -3.31
N ILE A 187 1.37 8.85 -2.65
CA ILE A 187 2.40 8.23 -1.79
C ILE A 187 1.76 7.65 -0.52
N GLU A 188 0.80 8.36 0.08
CA GLU A 188 0.00 7.78 1.17
C GLU A 188 -0.69 6.48 0.77
N GLY A 189 -1.20 6.39 -0.47
CA GLY A 189 -1.77 5.17 -1.04
C GLY A 189 -0.76 4.02 -1.09
N VAL A 190 0.47 4.28 -1.54
CA VAL A 190 1.56 3.27 -1.57
C VAL A 190 1.95 2.82 -0.16
N ILE A 191 2.12 3.75 0.78
CA ILE A 191 2.48 3.40 2.18
C ILE A 191 1.33 2.63 2.85
N THR A 192 0.08 2.99 2.56
CA THR A 192 -1.11 2.28 3.05
C THR A 192 -1.13 0.84 2.54
N PHE A 193 -0.83 0.65 1.24
CA PHE A 193 -0.66 -0.68 0.65
C PHE A 193 0.42 -1.49 1.38
N PHE A 194 1.59 -0.90 1.63
CA PHE A 194 2.66 -1.58 2.36
C PHE A 194 2.22 -2.00 3.76
N ASN A 195 1.60 -1.08 4.50
CA ASN A 195 1.12 -1.35 5.85
C ASN A 195 0.08 -2.48 5.87
N ARG A 196 -0.90 -2.46 4.94
CA ARG A 196 -1.97 -3.47 4.85
C ARG A 196 -1.42 -4.87 4.53
N ASN A 197 -0.31 -4.94 3.79
CA ASN A 197 0.32 -6.17 3.33
C ASN A 197 1.57 -6.57 4.14
N ASN A 198 1.85 -5.88 5.25
CA ASN A 198 3.03 -6.11 6.09
C ASN A 198 4.35 -6.09 5.28
N LEU A 199 4.44 -5.17 4.31
CA LEU A 199 5.63 -4.94 3.51
C LEU A 199 6.45 -3.79 4.08
N GLY A 200 7.77 -3.85 3.85
CA GLY A 200 8.68 -2.82 4.32
C GLY A 200 8.80 -2.72 5.85
N PRO A 201 9.02 -3.83 6.59
CA PRO A 201 9.43 -3.72 7.99
C PRO A 201 10.68 -2.81 8.11
N PRO A 202 10.90 -2.13 9.25
CA PRO A 202 12.11 -1.32 9.45
C PRO A 202 13.38 -2.08 9.05
N GLU A 203 14.34 -1.38 8.44
CA GLU A 203 15.59 -2.00 7.98
C GLU A 203 15.40 -3.13 6.95
N SER A 204 14.50 -2.92 5.97
CA SER A 204 14.34 -3.79 4.79
C SER A 204 14.50 -2.99 3.49
N TRP A 205 14.61 -3.69 2.36
CA TRP A 205 14.78 -3.06 1.05
C TRP A 205 13.63 -2.07 0.73
N VAL A 206 12.37 -2.52 0.78
CA VAL A 206 11.19 -1.64 0.58
C VAL A 206 11.19 -0.46 1.55
N SER A 207 11.58 -0.71 2.79
CA SER A 207 11.66 0.31 3.83
C SER A 207 12.69 1.39 3.51
N TYR A 208 13.86 1.04 2.98
CA TYR A 208 14.88 2.00 2.58
C TYR A 208 14.49 2.81 1.34
N VAL A 209 13.83 2.18 0.37
CA VAL A 209 13.33 2.87 -0.82
C VAL A 209 12.33 3.96 -0.42
N ASP A 210 11.32 3.59 0.37
CA ASP A 210 10.31 4.53 0.87
C ASP A 210 10.90 5.62 1.77
N ALA A 211 11.90 5.29 2.59
CA ALA A 211 12.62 6.28 3.39
C ALA A 211 13.33 7.34 2.52
N GLY A 212 13.87 6.94 1.35
CA GLY A 212 14.43 7.88 0.37
C GLY A 212 13.38 8.84 -0.19
N ILE A 213 12.17 8.35 -0.47
CA ILE A 213 11.04 9.16 -0.93
C ILE A 213 10.64 10.19 0.15
N VAL A 214 10.39 9.71 1.37
CA VAL A 214 9.95 10.56 2.49
C VAL A 214 11.03 11.58 2.86
N GLU A 215 12.33 11.21 2.85
CA GLU A 215 13.43 12.14 3.08
C GLU A 215 13.47 13.23 2.00
N GLY A 216 13.34 12.86 0.72
CA GLY A 216 13.34 13.80 -0.40
C GLY A 216 12.23 14.85 -0.26
N ILE A 217 11.00 14.41 0.06
CA ILE A 217 9.84 15.29 0.28
C ILE A 217 10.07 16.21 1.47
N GLN A 218 10.49 15.66 2.61
CA GLN A 218 10.80 16.43 3.81
C GLN A 218 11.83 17.53 3.52
N ARG A 219 12.97 17.13 2.95
CA ARG A 219 14.12 18.02 2.73
C ARG A 219 13.75 19.09 1.70
N GLY A 220 13.08 18.71 0.62
CA GLY A 220 12.57 19.65 -0.37
C GLY A 220 11.55 20.62 0.22
N GLY A 221 10.69 20.14 1.12
CA GLY A 221 9.81 20.97 1.94
C GLY A 221 10.57 22.00 2.76
N ALA A 222 11.56 21.56 3.54
CA ALA A 222 12.39 22.44 4.35
C ALA A 222 13.08 23.53 3.51
N ILE A 223 13.60 23.15 2.35
CA ILE A 223 14.30 24.04 1.41
C ILE A 223 13.32 25.04 0.75
N ALA A 224 12.15 24.60 0.30
CA ALA A 224 11.13 25.49 -0.29
C ALA A 224 10.61 26.53 0.71
N LEU A 225 10.60 26.17 2.00
CA LEU A 225 10.16 27.00 3.11
C LEU A 225 11.26 27.91 3.69
N GLY A 226 12.49 27.81 3.19
CA GLY A 226 13.63 28.56 3.72
C GLY A 226 14.06 28.14 5.13
N MET A 227 13.66 26.94 5.57
CA MET A 227 14.00 26.40 6.90
C MET A 227 15.38 25.74 6.93
N SER A 228 15.88 25.28 5.79
CA SER A 228 17.16 24.57 5.67
C SER A 228 17.66 24.61 4.23
N SER A 229 18.97 24.44 4.02
CA SER A 229 19.60 24.15 2.72
C SER A 229 20.17 22.73 2.64
N ASN A 230 20.03 21.94 3.71
CA ASN A 230 20.61 20.61 3.78
C ASN A 230 19.73 19.59 3.04
N THR A 231 20.27 19.01 1.96
CA THR A 231 19.61 17.97 1.13
C THR A 231 19.72 16.56 1.69
N GLY A 232 20.60 16.32 2.68
CA GLY A 232 20.92 14.98 3.17
C GLY A 232 21.67 14.12 2.14
N GLY A 233 22.13 14.70 1.03
CA GLY A 233 22.68 13.96 -0.12
C GLY A 233 21.61 13.35 -1.03
N ASN A 234 20.32 13.55 -0.73
CA ASN A 234 19.21 13.07 -1.57
C ASN A 234 18.98 14.03 -2.75
N PRO A 235 19.23 13.62 -4.01
CA PRO A 235 19.06 14.49 -5.18
C PRO A 235 17.59 14.91 -5.38
N GLY A 236 16.64 14.13 -4.88
CA GLY A 236 15.22 14.48 -4.92
C GLY A 236 14.87 15.72 -4.09
N ALA A 237 15.67 16.09 -3.08
CA ALA A 237 15.38 17.23 -2.22
C ALA A 237 15.26 18.56 -2.98
N GLU A 238 16.24 18.88 -3.85
CA GLU A 238 16.22 20.13 -4.62
C GLU A 238 15.13 20.12 -5.71
N ILE A 239 14.83 18.95 -6.26
CA ILE A 239 13.77 18.79 -7.26
C ILE A 239 12.40 18.99 -6.61
N TRP A 240 12.17 18.40 -5.43
CA TRP A 240 10.97 18.66 -4.64
C TRP A 240 10.87 20.11 -4.19
N ALA A 241 11.97 20.73 -3.79
CA ALA A 241 11.97 22.16 -3.46
C ALA A 241 11.54 23.02 -4.65
N THR A 242 12.02 22.69 -5.85
CA THR A 242 11.65 23.37 -7.10
C THR A 242 10.17 23.18 -7.41
N PHE A 243 9.65 21.94 -7.32
CA PHE A 243 8.22 21.63 -7.47
C PHE A 243 7.37 22.45 -6.49
N LEU A 244 7.71 22.44 -5.21
CA LEU A 244 6.96 23.12 -4.14
C LEU A 244 6.96 24.64 -4.28
N ARG A 245 8.08 25.25 -4.68
CA ARG A 245 8.12 26.68 -5.03
C ARG A 245 7.26 26.96 -6.28
N GLY A 246 7.28 26.07 -7.27
CA GLY A 246 6.42 26.15 -8.44
C GLY A 246 4.93 26.14 -8.10
N MET A 247 4.51 25.26 -7.18
CA MET A 247 3.14 25.22 -6.65
C MET A 247 2.76 26.53 -5.94
N ARG A 248 3.64 27.02 -5.05
CA ARG A 248 3.43 28.29 -4.34
C ARG A 248 3.29 29.47 -5.30
N ASP A 249 4.14 29.53 -6.32
CA ASP A 249 4.21 30.61 -7.28
C ASP A 249 3.15 30.49 -8.42
N GLY A 250 2.31 29.45 -8.41
CA GLY A 250 1.30 29.22 -9.45
C GLY A 250 1.87 28.81 -10.82
N LYS A 251 3.15 28.40 -10.89
CA LYS A 251 3.85 28.05 -12.14
C LYS A 251 3.49 26.66 -12.67
N LEU A 252 2.81 25.83 -11.89
CA LEU A 252 2.37 24.48 -12.24
C LEU A 252 0.85 24.41 -12.47
N GLY A 253 0.31 25.42 -13.14
CA GLY A 253 -1.13 25.53 -13.40
C GLY A 253 -1.66 24.55 -14.45
N SER A 254 -0.80 24.06 -15.35
CA SER A 254 -1.15 23.00 -16.29
C SER A 254 -0.92 21.62 -15.67
N ARG A 255 -1.80 20.67 -15.98
CA ARG A 255 -1.66 19.29 -15.49
C ARG A 255 -0.37 18.62 -16.01
N GLY A 256 0.05 18.94 -17.23
CA GLY A 256 1.28 18.40 -17.82
C GLY A 256 2.53 18.84 -17.08
N ASP A 257 2.68 20.16 -16.86
CA ASP A 257 3.84 20.72 -16.15
C ASP A 257 3.88 20.22 -14.70
N HIS A 258 2.71 20.15 -14.06
CA HIS A 258 2.55 19.59 -12.72
C HIS A 258 3.03 18.12 -12.67
N ASP A 259 2.49 17.27 -13.54
CA ASP A 259 2.77 15.83 -13.53
C ASP A 259 4.25 15.54 -13.85
N GLU A 260 4.83 16.29 -14.79
CA GLU A 260 6.25 16.17 -15.12
C GLU A 260 7.14 16.59 -13.93
N ALA A 261 6.85 17.72 -13.28
CA ALA A 261 7.63 18.21 -12.16
C ALA A 261 7.55 17.27 -10.95
N TRP A 262 6.34 16.80 -10.61
CA TRP A 262 6.11 15.87 -9.51
C TRP A 262 6.83 14.54 -9.72
N SER A 263 6.69 13.95 -10.92
CA SER A 263 7.28 12.64 -11.24
C SER A 263 8.81 12.65 -11.27
N LYS A 264 9.44 13.79 -11.56
CA LYS A 264 10.91 13.95 -11.45
C LYS A 264 11.36 13.91 -9.98
N GLY A 265 10.65 14.61 -9.09
CA GLY A 265 10.96 14.62 -7.65
C GLY A 265 10.81 13.23 -7.03
N GLU A 266 9.71 12.55 -7.36
CA GLU A 266 9.46 11.20 -6.87
C GLU A 266 10.49 10.20 -7.43
N GLN A 267 10.76 10.19 -8.75
CA GLN A 267 11.80 9.33 -9.33
C GLN A 267 13.14 9.50 -8.65
N ALA A 268 13.64 10.73 -8.53
CA ALA A 268 14.98 10.98 -7.98
C ALA A 268 15.10 10.54 -6.52
N SER A 269 14.04 10.71 -5.74
CA SER A 269 14.00 10.27 -4.34
C SER A 269 13.91 8.75 -4.22
N THR A 270 13.15 8.11 -5.11
CA THR A 270 13.01 6.65 -5.19
C THR A 270 14.33 6.01 -5.62
N ASP A 271 15.00 6.53 -6.66
CA ASP A 271 16.28 6.01 -7.15
C ASP A 271 17.37 6.12 -6.08
N TYR A 272 17.39 7.23 -5.33
CA TYR A 272 18.27 7.40 -4.17
C TYR A 272 17.99 6.36 -3.07
N GLY A 273 16.71 6.12 -2.76
CA GLY A 273 16.31 5.08 -1.82
C GLY A 273 16.72 3.67 -2.29
N VAL A 274 16.55 3.37 -3.59
CA VAL A 274 16.99 2.10 -4.21
C VAL A 274 18.50 1.93 -4.10
N GLN A 275 19.28 2.96 -4.42
CA GLN A 275 20.73 2.91 -4.28
C GLN A 275 21.13 2.55 -2.86
N ARG A 276 20.60 3.25 -1.85
CA ARG A 276 20.88 2.96 -0.44
C ARG A 276 20.39 1.59 -0.01
N ALA A 277 19.27 1.13 -0.55
CA ALA A 277 18.73 -0.19 -0.24
C ALA A 277 19.62 -1.30 -0.83
N ASP A 278 20.07 -1.16 -2.07
CA ASP A 278 20.93 -2.14 -2.75
C ASP A 278 22.33 -2.24 -2.13
N GLU A 279 22.83 -1.17 -1.51
CA GLU A 279 24.08 -1.18 -0.74
C GLU A 279 24.00 -2.07 0.51
N LYS A 280 22.80 -2.32 1.05
CA LYS A 280 22.60 -2.99 2.35
C LYS A 280 21.79 -4.28 2.28
N PHE A 281 20.91 -4.42 1.30
CA PHE A 281 19.94 -5.50 1.23
C PHE A 281 19.91 -6.12 -0.16
N GLN A 282 19.65 -7.43 -0.20
CA GLN A 282 19.30 -8.10 -1.44
C GLN A 282 17.79 -8.02 -1.65
N ARG A 283 17.37 -7.37 -2.73
CA ARG A 283 15.96 -7.39 -3.14
C ARG A 283 15.57 -8.75 -3.73
N SER A 284 14.37 -9.20 -3.38
CA SER A 284 13.72 -10.34 -4.00
C SER A 284 13.35 -10.06 -5.46
N ALA A 285 13.10 -11.13 -6.24
CA ALA A 285 12.58 -11.00 -7.60
C ALA A 285 11.25 -10.24 -7.63
N ARG A 286 10.37 -10.49 -6.64
CA ARG A 286 9.09 -9.81 -6.52
C ARG A 286 9.25 -8.32 -6.24
N GLU A 287 10.14 -7.91 -5.34
CA GLU A 287 10.41 -6.48 -5.08
C GLU A 287 10.99 -5.78 -6.32
N ARG A 288 11.89 -6.44 -7.04
CA ARG A 288 12.44 -5.93 -8.31
C ARG A 288 11.33 -5.71 -9.35
N ASN A 289 10.44 -6.69 -9.51
CA ASN A 289 9.35 -6.63 -10.48
C ASN A 289 8.30 -5.58 -10.06
N TRP A 290 8.00 -5.49 -8.77
CA TRP A 290 7.11 -4.46 -8.23
C TRP A 290 7.69 -3.07 -8.48
N PHE A 291 8.95 -2.82 -8.11
CA PHE A 291 9.63 -1.56 -8.39
C PHE A 291 9.54 -1.17 -9.87
N TRP A 292 9.73 -2.13 -10.77
CA TRP A 292 9.60 -1.88 -12.19
C TRP A 292 8.17 -1.48 -12.58
N THR A 293 7.13 -2.13 -12.04
CA THR A 293 5.74 -1.72 -12.33
C THR A 293 5.43 -0.31 -11.86
N THR A 294 6.05 0.17 -10.77
CA THR A 294 5.90 1.57 -10.35
C THR A 294 6.51 2.58 -11.34
N GLN A 295 7.43 2.15 -12.22
CA GLN A 295 7.97 3.04 -13.27
C GLN A 295 6.89 3.47 -14.27
N LEU A 296 5.87 2.62 -14.49
CA LEU A 296 4.75 2.93 -15.39
C LEU A 296 4.04 4.22 -14.96
N PHE A 297 3.78 4.38 -13.65
CA PHE A 297 3.17 5.58 -13.08
C PHE A 297 3.94 6.85 -13.49
N ARG A 298 5.25 6.86 -13.24
CA ARG A 298 6.12 8.00 -13.59
C ARG A 298 6.22 8.24 -15.09
N VAL A 299 6.26 7.18 -15.90
CA VAL A 299 6.29 7.30 -17.36
C VAL A 299 5.00 7.95 -17.87
N MET A 300 3.83 7.57 -17.34
CA MET A 300 2.56 8.18 -17.73
C MET A 300 2.48 9.66 -17.36
N MET A 301 3.01 10.03 -16.19
CA MET A 301 3.09 11.44 -15.78
C MET A 301 4.02 12.26 -16.67
N ARG A 302 5.24 11.77 -16.95
CA ARG A 302 6.22 12.48 -17.78
C ARG A 302 5.83 12.58 -19.25
N HIS A 303 5.10 11.58 -19.75
CA HIS A 303 4.70 11.49 -21.16
C HIS A 303 3.19 11.57 -21.32
N ARG A 304 2.55 12.45 -20.55
CA ARG A 304 1.10 12.60 -20.49
C ARG A 304 0.43 12.64 -21.87
N THR A 305 0.91 13.49 -22.78
CA THR A 305 0.34 13.58 -24.15
C THR A 305 0.36 12.25 -24.87
N THR A 306 1.45 11.49 -24.77
CA THR A 306 1.55 10.14 -25.34
C THR A 306 0.60 9.17 -24.64
N SER A 307 0.48 9.24 -23.31
CA SER A 307 -0.46 8.40 -22.57
C SER A 307 -1.92 8.66 -22.94
N LEU A 308 -2.29 9.92 -23.19
CA LEU A 308 -3.63 10.31 -23.62
C LEU A 308 -4.00 9.85 -25.04
N ILE A 309 -3.02 9.60 -25.90
CA ILE A 309 -3.25 8.97 -27.21
C ILE A 309 -3.63 7.49 -27.04
N LEU A 310 -3.08 6.84 -26.01
CA LEU A 310 -3.18 5.38 -25.82
C LEU A 310 -4.30 4.96 -24.87
N LEU A 311 -4.69 5.83 -23.94
CA LEU A 311 -5.60 5.51 -22.85
C LEU A 311 -6.65 6.62 -22.68
N PRO A 312 -7.86 6.28 -22.21
CA PRO A 312 -8.91 7.27 -21.95
C PRO A 312 -8.45 8.38 -20.99
N ASP A 313 -8.83 9.62 -21.29
CA ASP A 313 -8.37 10.80 -20.57
C ASP A 313 -8.75 10.76 -19.08
N ASN A 314 -9.98 10.35 -18.77
CA ASN A 314 -10.47 10.16 -17.40
C ASN A 314 -9.65 9.10 -16.62
N PHE A 315 -9.25 8.02 -17.28
CA PHE A 315 -8.42 6.98 -16.68
C PHE A 315 -7.01 7.50 -16.38
N VAL A 316 -6.35 8.15 -17.34
CA VAL A 316 -5.01 8.73 -17.13
C VAL A 316 -5.04 9.78 -16.03
N ASN A 317 -6.06 10.64 -16.01
CA ASN A 317 -6.25 11.67 -14.98
C ASN A 317 -6.39 11.09 -13.59
N TRP A 318 -7.26 10.09 -13.43
CA TRP A 318 -7.43 9.39 -12.17
C TRP A 318 -6.15 8.67 -11.75
N LEU A 319 -5.54 7.91 -12.66
CA LEU A 319 -4.40 7.07 -12.35
C LEU A 319 -3.19 7.88 -11.88
N THR A 320 -3.02 9.08 -12.43
CA THR A 320 -1.94 10.02 -12.10
C THR A 320 -2.35 11.08 -11.06
N ASP A 321 -3.54 10.99 -10.48
CA ASP A 321 -4.02 11.96 -9.49
C ASP A 321 -3.28 11.80 -8.16
N VAL A 322 -2.26 12.64 -7.96
CA VAL A 322 -1.46 12.67 -6.72
C VAL A 322 -2.22 13.25 -5.52
N THR A 323 -3.43 13.78 -5.73
CA THR A 323 -4.32 14.29 -4.68
C THR A 323 -5.31 13.27 -4.15
N ASN A 324 -5.29 12.06 -4.70
CA ASN A 324 -6.12 10.93 -4.29
C ASN A 324 -5.24 9.75 -3.84
N THR A 325 -5.64 9.08 -2.76
CA THR A 325 -4.91 7.91 -2.24
C THR A 325 -5.20 6.64 -3.03
N LYS A 326 -6.40 6.54 -3.62
CA LYS A 326 -6.89 5.32 -4.27
C LYS A 326 -6.05 4.88 -5.48
N PRO A 327 -5.63 5.78 -6.41
CA PRO A 327 -4.82 5.38 -7.55
C PRO A 327 -3.48 4.75 -7.13
N GLY A 328 -2.80 5.34 -6.14
CA GLY A 328 -1.53 4.82 -5.62
C GLY A 328 -1.68 3.46 -4.95
N ASP A 329 -2.75 3.26 -4.16
CA ASP A 329 -3.07 1.97 -3.53
C ASP A 329 -3.34 0.89 -4.59
N CYS A 330 -4.21 1.19 -5.56
CA CYS A 330 -4.56 0.25 -6.62
C CYS A 330 -3.42 -0.09 -7.58
N MET A 331 -2.58 0.90 -7.92
CA MET A 331 -1.38 0.67 -8.70
C MET A 331 -0.44 -0.29 -7.95
N SER A 332 -0.27 -0.08 -6.64
CA SER A 332 0.59 -0.90 -5.81
C SER A 332 0.07 -2.34 -5.69
N GLU A 333 -1.24 -2.52 -5.47
CA GLU A 333 -1.88 -3.84 -5.45
C GLU A 333 -1.76 -4.57 -6.79
N THR A 334 -2.01 -3.86 -7.88
CA THR A 334 -1.92 -4.42 -9.23
C THR A 334 -0.50 -4.84 -9.54
N GLY A 335 0.46 -3.93 -9.33
CA GLY A 335 1.89 -4.20 -9.50
C GLY A 335 2.34 -5.38 -8.65
N TRP A 336 1.90 -5.48 -7.39
CA TRP A 336 2.35 -6.53 -6.47
C TRP A 336 1.81 -7.90 -6.83
N PHE A 337 0.58 -7.95 -7.35
CA PHE A 337 -0.02 -9.16 -7.87
C PHE A 337 0.79 -9.72 -9.05
N PHE A 338 1.05 -8.90 -10.07
CA PHE A 338 1.82 -9.34 -11.25
C PHE A 338 3.28 -9.61 -10.91
N ALA A 339 3.89 -8.82 -10.02
CA ALA A 339 5.26 -9.05 -9.59
C ALA A 339 5.49 -10.45 -9.00
N GLY A 340 4.46 -11.07 -8.41
CA GLY A 340 4.53 -12.44 -7.89
C GLY A 340 4.33 -13.55 -8.93
N GLN A 341 3.94 -13.21 -10.15
CA GLN A 341 3.65 -14.16 -11.24
C GLN A 341 4.74 -14.18 -12.31
N LEU A 342 5.67 -13.23 -12.26
CA LEU A 342 6.66 -13.01 -13.31
C LEU A 342 7.99 -13.68 -12.97
N ASP A 343 8.43 -14.58 -13.85
CA ASP A 343 9.77 -15.17 -13.81
C ASP A 343 10.78 -14.18 -14.44
N GLY A 344 11.24 -13.22 -13.63
CA GLY A 344 12.17 -12.18 -14.07
C GLY A 344 11.50 -10.82 -14.27
N VAL A 345 12.25 -9.87 -14.84
CA VAL A 345 11.76 -8.49 -15.04
C VAL A 345 10.70 -8.52 -16.14
N PRO A 346 9.47 -8.04 -15.89
CA PRO A 346 8.43 -8.00 -16.91
C PRO A 346 8.92 -7.29 -18.17
N ASN A 347 8.50 -7.80 -19.32
CA ASN A 347 8.82 -7.17 -20.59
C ASN A 347 7.62 -6.34 -21.03
N LEU A 348 7.66 -5.01 -20.84
CA LEU A 348 6.56 -4.12 -21.24
C LEU A 348 6.34 -4.09 -22.76
N SER A 349 7.28 -4.62 -23.55
CA SER A 349 7.05 -4.83 -24.99
C SER A 349 6.20 -6.08 -25.27
N ASP A 350 6.02 -6.96 -24.28
CA ASP A 350 5.03 -8.03 -24.35
C ASP A 350 3.64 -7.43 -24.09
N LEU A 351 2.89 -7.27 -25.19
CA LEU A 351 1.55 -6.72 -25.20
C LEU A 351 0.59 -7.50 -24.29
N LYS A 352 0.83 -8.79 -24.06
CA LYS A 352 -0.02 -9.62 -23.21
C LYS A 352 0.11 -9.20 -21.75
N GLU A 353 1.33 -9.12 -21.22
CA GLU A 353 1.58 -8.69 -19.83
C GLU A 353 1.08 -7.27 -19.59
N ALA A 354 1.38 -6.34 -20.51
CA ALA A 354 0.93 -4.96 -20.43
C ALA A 354 -0.61 -4.86 -20.42
N SER A 355 -1.30 -5.62 -21.27
CA SER A 355 -2.77 -5.62 -21.33
C SER A 355 -3.42 -6.11 -20.04
N GLN A 356 -2.85 -7.11 -19.38
CA GLN A 356 -3.38 -7.65 -18.12
C GLN A 356 -3.25 -6.64 -16.97
N ILE A 357 -2.11 -5.94 -16.90
CA ILE A 357 -1.90 -4.86 -15.93
C ILE A 357 -2.94 -3.75 -16.16
N ILE A 358 -3.09 -3.29 -17.40
CA ILE A 358 -4.04 -2.22 -17.74
C ILE A 358 -5.48 -2.64 -17.42
N GLN A 359 -5.89 -3.86 -17.77
CA GLN A 359 -7.24 -4.37 -17.47
C GLN A 359 -7.52 -4.34 -15.96
N LYS A 360 -6.57 -4.77 -15.13
CA LYS A 360 -6.75 -4.77 -13.67
C LYS A 360 -6.82 -3.35 -13.10
N LEU A 361 -6.02 -2.41 -13.64
CA LEU A 361 -6.12 -1.00 -13.28
C LEU A 361 -7.46 -0.38 -13.69
N VAL A 362 -7.99 -0.72 -14.87
CA VAL A 362 -9.31 -0.26 -15.35
C VAL A 362 -10.43 -0.78 -14.45
N ILE A 363 -10.33 -2.01 -13.94
CA ILE A 363 -11.28 -2.54 -12.95
C ILE A 363 -11.20 -1.75 -11.64
N CYS A 364 -10.01 -1.38 -11.17
CA CYS A 364 -9.93 -0.52 -9.99
C CYS A 364 -10.52 0.87 -10.27
N PHE A 365 -10.19 1.47 -11.43
CA PHE A 365 -10.74 2.75 -11.86
C PHE A 365 -12.26 2.74 -11.82
N SER A 366 -12.92 1.77 -12.46
CA SER A 366 -14.39 1.72 -12.53
C SER A 366 -15.08 1.57 -11.17
N LYS A 367 -14.41 1.01 -10.16
CA LYS A 367 -14.93 0.90 -8.79
C LYS A 367 -14.77 2.20 -7.98
N ASN A 368 -13.95 3.13 -8.44
CA ASN A 368 -13.46 4.26 -7.65
C ASN A 368 -13.55 5.63 -8.31
N SER A 369 -13.89 5.67 -9.61
CA SER A 369 -14.05 6.87 -10.44
C SER A 369 -15.44 7.48 -10.37
#